data_AF-F2TVG7-F1
#
_entry.id   AF-F2TVG7-F1
#
_cell.length_a   1.000
_cell.length_b   1.000
_cell.length_c   1.000
_cell.angle_alpha   90.00
_cell.angle_beta   90.00
_cell.angle_gamma   90.00
#
_symmetry.space_group_name_H-M   'P 1'
#
loop_
_entity.id
_entity.type
_entity.pdbx_description
1 polymer ?
#
loop_
_entity_poly.entity_id
_entity_poly.type
_entity_poly.pdbx_seq_one_letter_code
_entity_poly.pdbx_strand_id
1 'polypeptide(L)'
;MRAVAAAGLALCTATVVLMVAVDVHGQTTLLNLLQAREQEVEQLATALRGLYDDAYCGSASCASDVAACESELLTSTCASTFGGCRSKTENRRLDFSSSVMRTASTPFDDDVRQEACWTRQLDNTFISINGGTSENTDTATKWQYVGTSSGFYRIYPGVPQQDCNAYDPRLRPWYVAATSGPKDIVIVLDRSGSMATNNRWETAMDAAETVLETLTIADFVAIVVFDTSASQVCGTTIPCGSLVQATADNVGTLRTLLANFNPDGSTNFESAFQVAFSVLKQTGERTSNCHTAILFMTDGMITAGLEGNAFLDFVDDEQDALEAAVGKRAVLFTFSFGTGADETIPKALACNHNGTWSPVEYNINLRQQMGNYYDYFASLRATTSSPVVWVEPYEDASGAGVLTTASKAVYDTRFSPARLIGVIGIDILASDLQDVAVDYEDLLDALVQRSNTCPTITLDRCELGAIRTTDYSTSGFPSQYTENDRLCDADELDGCSTTTNLPCVDDNNIYTPPSIPATEETHSHFGNSRSSYTDEACRSCSKSVSSGAEHTRVSAVVVVAALIALSMLAF
;
A
#
# COMPACT_ATOMS: atom_id res chain seq x y z
N MET A 1 -10.93 -66.27 6.09
CA MET A 1 -11.83 -65.09 6.18
C MET A 1 -11.45 -64.16 7.34
N ARG A 2 -11.63 -64.52 8.63
CA ARG A 2 -11.36 -63.59 9.77
C ARG A 2 -9.97 -62.92 9.76
N ALA A 3 -8.89 -63.63 9.43
CA ALA A 3 -7.55 -63.04 9.37
C ALA A 3 -7.36 -62.01 8.24
N VAL A 4 -8.08 -62.16 7.11
CA VAL A 4 -7.99 -61.23 5.97
C VAL A 4 -8.72 -59.92 6.28
N ALA A 5 -9.86 -59.99 6.97
CA ALA A 5 -10.59 -58.80 7.42
C ALA A 5 -9.78 -57.98 8.46
N ALA A 6 -9.09 -58.65 9.38
CA ALA A 6 -8.23 -57.96 10.36
C ALA A 6 -7.02 -57.27 9.70
N ALA A 7 -6.39 -57.91 8.72
CA ALA A 7 -5.29 -57.32 7.95
C ALA A 7 -5.76 -56.11 7.11
N GLY A 8 -6.93 -56.21 6.47
CA GLY A 8 -7.51 -55.09 5.70
C GLY A 8 -7.85 -53.88 6.58
N LEU A 9 -8.42 -54.12 7.77
CA LEU A 9 -8.73 -53.04 8.72
C LEU A 9 -7.46 -52.37 9.25
N ALA A 10 -6.42 -53.15 9.58
CA ALA A 10 -5.14 -52.65 10.07
C ALA A 10 -4.39 -51.82 9.01
N LEU A 11 -4.37 -52.26 7.74
CA LEU A 11 -3.84 -51.45 6.63
C LEU A 11 -4.63 -50.14 6.51
N CYS A 12 -5.96 -50.21 6.49
CA CYS A 12 -6.79 -49.00 6.33
C CYS A 12 -6.52 -47.98 7.45
N THR A 13 -6.42 -48.42 8.72
CA THR A 13 -6.07 -47.53 9.83
C THR A 13 -4.65 -46.98 9.75
N ALA A 14 -3.68 -47.79 9.30
CA ALA A 14 -2.30 -47.33 9.14
C ALA A 14 -2.17 -46.31 8.01
N THR A 15 -2.89 -46.49 6.89
CA THR A 15 -2.94 -45.53 5.79
C THR A 15 -3.57 -44.21 6.22
N VAL A 16 -4.70 -44.25 6.95
CA VAL A 16 -5.35 -43.03 7.47
C VAL A 16 -4.46 -42.30 8.48
N VAL A 17 -3.82 -43.01 9.41
CA VAL A 17 -2.88 -42.40 10.38
C VAL A 17 -1.66 -41.81 9.68
N LEU A 18 -1.13 -42.46 8.62
CA LEU A 18 -0.01 -41.93 7.84
C LEU A 18 -0.42 -40.68 7.05
N MET A 19 -1.61 -40.67 6.44
CA MET A 19 -2.16 -39.50 5.76
C MET A 19 -2.31 -38.31 6.71
N VAL A 20 -2.96 -38.49 7.86
CA VAL A 20 -3.11 -37.44 8.89
C VAL A 20 -1.76 -36.97 9.43
N ALA A 21 -0.76 -37.85 9.57
CA ALA A 21 0.57 -37.46 10.03
C ALA A 21 1.38 -36.68 8.97
N VAL A 22 1.22 -37.00 7.68
CA VAL A 22 1.83 -36.25 6.57
C VAL A 22 1.19 -34.86 6.45
N ASP A 23 -0.14 -34.80 6.52
CA ASP A 23 -0.95 -33.58 6.48
C ASP A 23 -0.56 -32.59 7.60
N VAL A 24 -0.56 -33.06 8.86
CA VAL A 24 -0.10 -32.26 10.02
C VAL A 24 1.36 -31.81 9.89
N HIS A 25 2.24 -32.63 9.28
CA HIS A 25 3.64 -32.25 9.08
C HIS A 25 3.82 -31.20 7.98
N GLY A 26 3.08 -31.31 6.87
CA GLY A 26 3.05 -30.31 5.79
C GLY A 26 2.57 -28.96 6.29
N GLN A 27 1.38 -28.93 6.93
CA GLN A 27 0.82 -27.71 7.53
C GLN A 27 1.78 -27.07 8.55
N THR A 28 2.41 -27.86 9.43
CA THR A 28 3.39 -27.32 10.39
C THR A 28 4.60 -26.69 9.68
N THR A 29 5.07 -27.29 8.59
CA THR A 29 6.23 -26.79 7.83
C THR A 29 5.87 -25.52 7.07
N LEU A 30 4.67 -25.45 6.46
CA LEU A 30 4.16 -24.26 5.78
C LEU A 30 4.02 -23.08 6.77
N LEU A 31 3.39 -23.30 7.92
CA LEU A 31 3.20 -22.25 8.93
C LEU A 31 4.53 -21.70 9.46
N ASN A 32 5.52 -22.57 9.68
CA ASN A 32 6.88 -22.15 10.07
C ASN A 32 7.57 -21.34 8.96
N LEU A 33 7.40 -21.73 7.69
CA LEU A 33 7.96 -21.04 6.54
C LEU A 33 7.37 -19.62 6.38
N LEU A 34 6.04 -19.49 6.47
CA LEU A 34 5.36 -18.19 6.44
C LEU A 34 5.80 -17.32 7.63
N GLN A 35 5.86 -17.89 8.85
CA GLN A 35 6.29 -17.17 10.04
C GLN A 35 7.76 -16.69 9.96
N ALA A 36 8.65 -17.45 9.30
CA ALA A 36 10.02 -17.02 9.08
C ALA A 36 10.09 -15.79 8.15
N ARG A 37 9.30 -15.75 7.07
CA ARG A 37 9.21 -14.57 6.20
C ARG A 37 8.59 -13.37 6.90
N GLU A 38 7.56 -13.57 7.72
CA GLU A 38 6.97 -12.51 8.56
C GLU A 38 8.04 -11.85 9.46
N GLN A 39 8.93 -12.64 10.07
CA GLN A 39 10.04 -12.12 10.89
C GLN A 39 11.11 -11.36 10.08
N GLU A 40 11.36 -11.74 8.82
CA GLU A 40 12.27 -11.02 7.93
C GLU A 40 11.67 -9.68 7.45
N VAL A 41 10.36 -9.65 7.16
CA VAL A 41 9.63 -8.41 6.85
C VAL A 41 9.64 -7.45 8.04
N GLU A 42 9.48 -7.94 9.27
CA GLU A 42 9.57 -7.12 10.49
C GLU A 42 10.98 -6.52 10.70
N GLN A 43 12.04 -7.29 10.38
CA GLN A 43 13.42 -6.79 10.42
C GLN A 43 13.65 -5.66 9.40
N LEU A 44 13.17 -5.83 8.16
CA LEU A 44 13.24 -4.80 7.13
C LEU A 44 12.40 -3.56 7.48
N ALA A 45 11.20 -3.73 8.02
CA ALA A 45 10.35 -2.63 8.45
C ALA A 45 11.01 -1.80 9.57
N THR A 46 11.65 -2.47 10.53
CA THR A 46 12.43 -1.84 11.59
C THR A 46 13.63 -1.06 11.03
N ALA A 47 14.37 -1.66 10.09
CA ALA A 47 15.49 -1.00 9.42
C ALA A 47 15.04 0.22 8.60
N LEU A 48 13.94 0.11 7.83
CA LEU A 48 13.38 1.22 7.06
C LEU A 48 13.00 2.40 7.96
N ARG A 49 12.35 2.12 9.10
CA ARG A 49 11.96 3.16 10.06
C ARG A 49 13.16 3.90 10.61
N GLY A 50 14.20 3.19 11.05
CA GLY A 50 15.43 3.80 11.56
C GLY A 50 16.12 4.70 10.53
N LEU A 51 16.23 4.23 9.28
CA LEU A 51 16.83 5.02 8.20
C LEU A 51 16.02 6.26 7.82
N TYR A 52 14.69 6.20 7.92
CA TYR A 52 13.82 7.35 7.73
C TYR A 52 13.96 8.37 8.87
N ASP A 53 14.13 7.92 10.12
CA ASP A 53 14.40 8.78 11.27
C ASP A 53 15.76 9.49 11.17
N ASP A 54 16.81 8.77 10.75
CA ASP A 54 18.12 9.35 10.45
C ASP A 54 18.05 10.41 9.33
N ALA A 55 17.33 10.10 8.26
CA ALA A 55 17.13 11.03 7.15
C ALA A 55 16.37 12.30 7.58
N TYR A 56 15.29 12.15 8.36
CA TYR A 56 14.51 13.26 8.92
C TYR A 56 15.35 14.16 9.84
N CYS A 57 16.23 13.55 10.64
CA CYS A 57 17.14 14.28 11.53
C CYS A 57 18.40 14.83 10.84
N GLY A 58 18.56 14.65 9.53
CA GLY A 58 19.68 15.19 8.76
C GLY A 58 21.02 14.50 9.02
N SER A 59 21.04 13.29 9.59
CA SER A 59 22.26 12.49 9.78
C SER A 59 22.68 11.77 8.49
N ALA A 60 21.73 11.52 7.57
CA ALA A 60 21.99 10.94 6.27
C ALA A 60 22.63 11.95 5.29
N SER A 61 23.81 11.62 4.75
CA SER A 61 24.42 12.33 3.62
C SER A 61 24.72 11.35 2.49
N CYS A 62 24.39 11.73 1.25
CA CYS A 62 24.65 10.92 0.06
C CYS A 62 25.45 11.70 -0.98
N ALA A 63 26.40 11.01 -1.60
CA ALA A 63 26.98 11.43 -2.86
C ALA A 63 25.96 11.29 -4.00
N SER A 64 26.20 11.98 -5.11
CA SER A 64 25.33 12.03 -6.31
C SER A 64 24.98 10.68 -6.94
N ASP A 65 25.75 9.64 -6.64
CA ASP A 65 25.75 8.38 -7.37
C ASP A 65 24.75 7.41 -6.76
N VAL A 66 23.48 7.70 -7.00
CA VAL A 66 22.36 6.80 -6.77
C VAL A 66 22.41 5.73 -7.87
N ALA A 67 22.63 4.47 -7.49
CA ALA A 67 22.73 3.36 -8.44
C ALA A 67 21.45 3.29 -9.30
N ALA A 68 21.57 3.58 -10.59
CA ALA A 68 20.44 3.71 -11.48
C ALA A 68 19.84 2.34 -11.82
N CYS A 69 18.62 2.35 -12.36
CA CYS A 69 18.14 1.24 -13.15
C CYS A 69 19.09 1.05 -14.36
N GLU A 70 19.73 -0.11 -14.44
CA GLU A 70 20.66 -0.46 -15.50
C GLU A 70 20.22 -1.75 -16.22
N SER A 71 20.40 -1.78 -17.53
CA SER A 71 20.07 -2.93 -18.38
C SER A 71 21.14 -4.03 -18.35
N GLU A 72 22.34 -3.74 -17.84
CA GLU A 72 23.40 -4.69 -17.56
C GLU A 72 24.06 -4.37 -16.22
N LEU A 73 24.18 -5.35 -15.32
CA LEU A 73 24.84 -5.18 -14.02
C LEU A 73 26.23 -5.83 -14.04
N LEU A 74 27.27 -5.02 -13.79
CA LEU A 74 28.70 -5.39 -13.90
C LEU A 74 29.10 -6.60 -13.05
N THR A 75 28.49 -6.74 -11.88
CA THR A 75 28.75 -7.73 -10.82
C THR A 75 27.84 -8.95 -10.87
N SER A 76 26.88 -8.99 -11.81
CA SER A 76 25.80 -9.98 -11.81
C SER A 76 26.26 -11.43 -12.02
N THR A 77 25.76 -12.33 -11.18
CA THR A 77 26.00 -13.78 -11.24
C THR A 77 24.74 -14.53 -11.64
N CYS A 78 24.87 -15.81 -11.98
CA CYS A 78 23.71 -16.65 -12.28
C CYS A 78 22.91 -16.92 -10.99
N ALA A 79 21.59 -16.72 -11.03
CA ALA A 79 20.68 -17.12 -9.96
C ALA A 79 19.95 -18.42 -10.34
N SER A 80 20.29 -19.51 -9.65
CA SER A 80 19.70 -20.83 -9.82
C SER A 80 18.30 -20.97 -9.18
N THR A 81 18.02 -20.28 -8.06
CA THR A 81 16.75 -20.40 -7.32
C THR A 81 15.65 -19.49 -7.88
N PHE A 82 16.00 -18.47 -8.67
CA PHE A 82 15.06 -17.52 -9.28
C PHE A 82 14.62 -17.95 -10.70
N GLY A 83 14.28 -19.23 -10.88
CA GLY A 83 13.88 -19.83 -12.17
C GLY A 83 15.04 -20.34 -13.05
N GLY A 84 16.28 -20.11 -12.63
CA GLY A 84 17.46 -20.78 -13.16
C GLY A 84 18.07 -20.20 -14.44
N CYS A 85 19.27 -20.68 -14.74
CA CYS A 85 20.09 -20.21 -15.85
C CYS A 85 20.16 -21.24 -17.00
N ARG A 86 19.22 -21.15 -17.96
CA ARG A 86 19.13 -22.11 -19.08
C ARG A 86 20.12 -21.85 -20.23
N SER A 87 20.59 -20.62 -20.44
CA SER A 87 21.50 -20.26 -21.55
C SER A 87 22.22 -18.92 -21.33
N LYS A 88 23.47 -18.78 -21.79
CA LYS A 88 24.25 -17.52 -21.69
C LYS A 88 23.54 -16.26 -22.25
N THR A 89 22.48 -16.43 -23.05
CA THR A 89 21.68 -15.35 -23.65
C THR A 89 20.26 -15.24 -23.08
N GLU A 90 19.86 -16.09 -22.12
CA GLU A 90 18.49 -16.16 -21.55
C GLU A 90 18.49 -16.17 -20.00
N ASN A 91 19.65 -16.04 -19.37
CA ASN A 91 19.78 -16.17 -17.91
C ASN A 91 19.35 -14.91 -17.17
N ARG A 92 18.49 -15.07 -16.16
CA ARG A 92 18.37 -14.10 -15.05
C ARG A 92 19.71 -14.04 -14.31
N ARG A 93 20.45 -12.96 -14.50
CA ARG A 93 21.68 -12.67 -13.76
C ARG A 93 21.39 -11.61 -12.72
N LEU A 94 21.75 -11.87 -11.46
CA LEU A 94 21.44 -10.99 -10.33
C LEU A 94 22.71 -10.54 -9.62
N ASP A 95 22.71 -9.32 -9.09
CA ASP A 95 23.77 -8.82 -8.23
C ASP A 95 23.37 -8.99 -6.75
N PHE A 96 24.00 -9.93 -6.05
CA PHE A 96 23.77 -10.15 -4.63
C PHE A 96 24.59 -9.19 -3.73
N SER A 97 25.35 -8.27 -4.31
CA SER A 97 26.14 -7.26 -3.58
C SER A 97 25.50 -5.86 -3.53
N SER A 98 24.40 -5.63 -4.28
CA SER A 98 23.69 -4.34 -4.30
C SER A 98 22.21 -4.51 -4.66
N SER A 99 21.38 -3.52 -4.32
CA SER A 99 20.01 -3.39 -4.83
C SER A 99 19.92 -2.39 -6.00
N VAL A 100 18.90 -2.56 -6.86
CA VAL A 100 18.58 -1.62 -7.94
C VAL A 100 17.31 -0.84 -7.63
N MET A 101 17.15 0.36 -8.21
CA MET A 101 15.95 1.19 -8.06
C MET A 101 15.12 1.29 -9.34
N ARG A 102 13.82 1.60 -9.18
CA ARG A 102 12.84 1.94 -10.23
C ARG A 102 11.97 3.08 -9.72
N THR A 103 11.30 3.83 -10.59
CA THR A 103 10.37 4.89 -10.19
C THR A 103 9.13 4.92 -11.07
N ALA A 104 7.98 5.23 -10.48
CA ALA A 104 6.72 5.38 -11.21
C ALA A 104 6.69 6.59 -12.18
N SER A 105 7.59 7.56 -11.99
CA SER A 105 7.67 8.79 -12.77
C SER A 105 9.11 9.20 -13.06
N THR A 106 9.29 9.97 -14.15
CA THR A 106 10.55 10.65 -14.49
C THR A 106 10.27 12.03 -15.08
N PRO A 107 11.11 13.06 -14.85
CA PRO A 107 12.36 13.03 -14.07
C PRO A 107 12.14 12.79 -12.58
N PHE A 108 13.18 12.41 -11.85
CA PHE A 108 13.11 12.30 -10.39
C PHE A 108 12.84 13.67 -9.77
N ASP A 109 11.81 13.75 -8.94
CA ASP A 109 11.65 14.88 -8.01
C ASP A 109 12.69 14.79 -6.88
N ASP A 110 12.92 15.89 -6.16
CA ASP A 110 13.91 15.94 -5.09
C ASP A 110 13.55 15.00 -3.92
N ASP A 111 12.26 14.79 -3.66
CA ASP A 111 11.77 13.76 -2.72
C ASP A 111 12.23 12.35 -3.11
N VAL A 112 12.02 11.97 -4.37
CA VAL A 112 12.42 10.66 -4.93
C VAL A 112 13.94 10.48 -4.86
N ARG A 113 14.71 11.55 -5.08
CA ARG A 113 16.18 11.54 -4.94
C ARG A 113 16.61 11.33 -3.49
N GLN A 114 15.92 11.95 -2.54
CA GLN A 114 16.19 11.81 -1.11
C GLN A 114 15.83 10.38 -0.63
N GLU A 115 14.69 9.84 -1.05
CA GLU A 115 14.30 8.44 -0.79
C GLU A 115 15.32 7.45 -1.36
N ALA A 116 15.76 7.65 -2.60
CA ALA A 116 16.76 6.79 -3.22
C ALA A 116 18.11 6.83 -2.47
N CYS A 117 18.44 7.98 -1.87
CA CYS A 117 19.60 8.16 -1.00
C CYS A 117 19.50 7.34 0.30
N TRP A 118 18.53 7.62 1.18
CA TRP A 118 18.53 7.02 2.52
C TRP A 118 18.17 5.53 2.51
N THR A 119 17.34 5.08 1.55
CA THR A 119 17.02 3.65 1.37
C THR A 119 18.22 2.80 0.95
N ARG A 120 19.32 3.39 0.45
CA ARG A 120 20.54 2.63 0.05
C ARG A 120 21.13 1.80 1.19
N GLN A 121 20.98 2.25 2.44
CA GLN A 121 21.50 1.54 3.60
C GLN A 121 20.74 0.23 3.91
N LEU A 122 19.57 0.00 3.30
CA LEU A 122 18.83 -1.27 3.38
C LEU A 122 19.62 -2.44 2.79
N ASP A 123 20.58 -2.21 1.88
CA ASP A 123 21.42 -3.26 1.29
C ASP A 123 22.10 -4.12 2.38
N ASN A 124 22.49 -3.51 3.50
CA ASN A 124 23.06 -4.25 4.64
C ASN A 124 22.06 -5.25 5.23
N THR A 125 20.79 -4.85 5.37
CA THR A 125 19.72 -5.71 5.91
C THR A 125 19.30 -6.76 4.89
N PHE A 126 19.15 -6.38 3.61
CA PHE A 126 18.84 -7.31 2.53
C PHE A 126 19.88 -8.44 2.40
N ILE A 127 21.18 -8.08 2.43
CA ILE A 127 22.31 -9.01 2.41
C ILE A 127 22.31 -9.89 3.68
N SER A 128 21.99 -9.32 4.84
CA SER A 128 21.91 -10.07 6.11
C SER A 128 20.80 -11.12 6.09
N ILE A 129 19.61 -10.77 5.58
CA ILE A 129 18.47 -11.69 5.45
C ILE A 129 18.75 -12.77 4.39
N ASN A 130 19.39 -12.39 3.27
CA ASN A 130 19.86 -13.37 2.28
C ASN A 130 20.98 -14.28 2.83
N GLY A 131 21.65 -13.91 3.91
CA GLY A 131 22.75 -14.68 4.51
C GLY A 131 24.12 -14.48 3.84
N GLY A 132 24.27 -13.45 2.99
CA GLY A 132 25.54 -13.11 2.34
C GLY A 132 25.39 -12.41 1.00
N THR A 133 26.52 -12.14 0.33
CA THR A 133 26.60 -11.48 -0.99
C THR A 133 26.67 -12.46 -2.17
N SER A 134 26.10 -13.65 -1.97
CA SER A 134 25.94 -14.70 -2.99
C SER A 134 24.52 -15.25 -2.92
N GLU A 135 24.08 -15.94 -3.98
CA GLU A 135 22.82 -16.67 -3.93
C GLU A 135 22.81 -17.65 -2.75
N ASN A 136 21.74 -17.60 -1.96
CA ASN A 136 21.46 -18.58 -0.93
C ASN A 136 20.54 -19.66 -1.50
N THR A 137 21.02 -20.89 -1.54
CA THR A 137 20.28 -22.04 -2.08
C THR A 137 19.31 -22.66 -1.07
N ASP A 138 19.44 -22.31 0.21
CA ASP A 138 18.78 -22.99 1.32
C ASP A 138 17.66 -22.12 1.93
N THR A 139 17.39 -20.94 1.36
CA THR A 139 16.30 -20.03 1.74
C THR A 139 15.25 -19.87 0.64
N ALA A 140 13.99 -20.00 1.03
CA ALA A 140 12.85 -19.70 0.16
C ALA A 140 12.61 -18.18 -0.02
N THR A 141 13.31 -17.31 0.73
CA THR A 141 13.38 -15.86 0.49
C THR A 141 13.85 -15.57 -0.93
N LYS A 142 13.13 -14.74 -1.66
CA LYS A 142 13.45 -14.37 -3.05
C LYS A 142 13.71 -12.88 -3.16
N TRP A 143 12.81 -12.13 -3.78
CA TRP A 143 12.92 -10.68 -3.84
C TRP A 143 12.69 -10.09 -2.45
N GLN A 144 13.45 -9.05 -2.13
CA GLN A 144 13.27 -8.22 -0.96
C GLN A 144 13.24 -6.77 -1.44
N TYR A 145 12.27 -5.98 -1.02
CA TYR A 145 12.10 -4.63 -1.56
C TYR A 145 11.39 -3.64 -0.64
N VAL A 146 11.57 -2.36 -0.97
CA VAL A 146 10.75 -1.24 -0.49
C VAL A 146 10.09 -0.54 -1.67
N GLY A 147 8.82 -0.17 -1.54
CA GLY A 147 8.17 0.87 -2.34
C GLY A 147 7.69 2.00 -1.45
N THR A 148 8.00 3.26 -1.76
CA THR A 148 7.58 4.43 -0.94
C THR A 148 6.22 4.98 -1.40
N SER A 149 5.70 6.00 -0.71
CA SER A 149 4.49 6.73 -1.10
C SER A 149 4.70 7.58 -2.36
N SER A 150 5.92 8.05 -2.64
CA SER A 150 6.25 8.78 -3.88
C SER A 150 6.16 7.92 -5.15
N GLY A 151 6.24 6.60 -5.01
CA GLY A 151 6.39 5.65 -6.12
C GLY A 151 7.85 5.30 -6.45
N PHE A 152 8.81 5.66 -5.60
CA PHE A 152 10.15 5.07 -5.61
C PHE A 152 10.08 3.59 -5.21
N TYR A 153 10.88 2.75 -5.85
CA TYR A 153 10.99 1.31 -5.58
C TYR A 153 12.46 0.88 -5.57
N ARG A 154 12.86 0.04 -4.62
CA ARG A 154 14.20 -0.55 -4.53
C ARG A 154 14.08 -2.05 -4.27
N ILE A 155 14.75 -2.86 -5.09
CA ILE A 155 14.69 -4.34 -5.07
C ILE A 155 16.06 -4.98 -4.97
N TYR A 156 16.17 -5.98 -4.11
CA TYR A 156 17.30 -6.86 -3.89
C TYR A 156 16.91 -8.33 -4.16
N PRO A 157 17.82 -9.18 -4.68
CA PRO A 157 19.12 -8.82 -5.27
C PRO A 157 18.94 -7.96 -6.52
N GLY A 158 19.97 -7.20 -6.90
CA GLY A 158 19.93 -6.30 -8.05
C GLY A 158 19.59 -7.07 -9.33
N VAL A 159 18.50 -6.68 -10.00
CA VAL A 159 18.01 -7.29 -11.24
C VAL A 159 18.20 -6.33 -12.42
N PRO A 160 18.82 -6.75 -13.55
CA PRO A 160 18.93 -5.90 -14.74
C PRO A 160 17.54 -5.60 -15.33
N GLN A 161 17.30 -4.35 -15.72
CA GLN A 161 15.98 -3.90 -16.19
C GLN A 161 16.10 -3.16 -17.53
N GLN A 162 15.22 -3.48 -18.48
CA GLN A 162 15.15 -2.77 -19.77
C GLN A 162 14.27 -1.52 -19.70
N ASP A 163 13.29 -1.50 -18.80
CA ASP A 163 12.41 -0.35 -18.57
C ASP A 163 12.37 0.00 -17.07
N CYS A 164 12.89 1.20 -16.78
CA CYS A 164 13.05 1.75 -15.44
C CYS A 164 11.76 2.38 -14.89
N ASN A 165 10.81 2.69 -15.77
CA ASN A 165 9.65 3.54 -15.49
C ASN A 165 8.33 2.74 -15.55
N ALA A 166 8.31 1.58 -16.19
CA ALA A 166 7.12 0.72 -16.33
C ALA A 166 6.64 0.02 -15.04
N TYR A 167 7.09 0.47 -13.85
CA TYR A 167 6.72 -0.14 -12.57
C TYR A 167 6.45 0.90 -11.50
N ASP A 168 5.17 1.09 -11.21
CA ASP A 168 4.72 1.72 -9.97
C ASP A 168 4.54 0.63 -8.89
N PRO A 169 5.22 0.70 -7.73
CA PRO A 169 5.00 -0.24 -6.64
C PRO A 169 3.61 -0.10 -6.02
N ARG A 170 3.00 1.10 -6.07
CA ARG A 170 1.73 1.41 -5.41
C ARG A 170 0.57 0.63 -6.07
N LEU A 171 0.65 0.43 -7.39
CA LEU A 171 -0.30 -0.37 -8.17
C LEU A 171 -0.26 -1.88 -7.88
N ARG A 172 0.60 -2.37 -6.99
CA ARG A 172 0.79 -3.83 -6.79
C ARG A 172 -0.05 -4.37 -5.64
N PRO A 173 -0.60 -5.60 -5.74
CA PRO A 173 -1.40 -6.20 -4.68
C PRO A 173 -0.71 -6.15 -3.31
N TRP A 174 0.59 -6.50 -3.25
CA TRP A 174 1.36 -6.48 -2.01
C TRP A 174 1.44 -5.12 -1.33
N TYR A 175 1.41 -4.03 -2.10
CA TYR A 175 1.42 -2.67 -1.57
C TYR A 175 0.04 -2.33 -1.01
N VAL A 176 -1.01 -2.58 -1.79
CA VAL A 176 -2.39 -2.22 -1.41
C VAL A 176 -2.93 -3.08 -0.28
N ALA A 177 -2.57 -4.37 -0.20
CA ALA A 177 -2.89 -5.21 0.96
C ALA A 177 -2.33 -4.58 2.25
N ALA A 178 -1.06 -4.15 2.22
CA ALA A 178 -0.36 -3.63 3.38
C ALA A 178 -0.93 -2.28 3.83
N THR A 179 -1.27 -1.39 2.89
CA THR A 179 -1.80 -0.05 3.18
C THR A 179 -3.29 -0.01 3.42
N SER A 180 -4.11 -0.86 2.77
CA SER A 180 -5.58 -0.79 2.89
C SER A 180 -6.21 -1.87 3.77
N GLY A 181 -5.63 -3.07 3.80
CA GLY A 181 -6.21 -4.23 4.47
C GLY A 181 -7.55 -4.68 3.89
N PRO A 182 -8.23 -5.64 4.56
CA PRO A 182 -9.49 -6.20 4.07
C PRO A 182 -10.62 -5.18 4.11
N LYS A 183 -11.45 -5.16 3.07
CA LYS A 183 -12.60 -4.25 2.92
C LYS A 183 -13.71 -4.81 2.02
N ASP A 184 -14.94 -4.36 2.28
CA ASP A 184 -16.14 -4.61 1.48
C ASP A 184 -16.41 -3.38 0.60
N ILE A 185 -16.36 -3.51 -0.72
CA ILE A 185 -16.49 -2.41 -1.68
C ILE A 185 -17.73 -2.60 -2.56
N VAL A 186 -18.55 -1.55 -2.70
CA VAL A 186 -19.51 -1.45 -3.81
C VAL A 186 -19.12 -0.30 -4.72
N ILE A 187 -18.72 -0.62 -5.95
CA ILE A 187 -18.46 0.38 -6.99
C ILE A 187 -19.80 0.71 -7.66
N VAL A 188 -20.22 1.97 -7.62
CA VAL A 188 -21.49 2.44 -8.19
C VAL A 188 -21.18 3.36 -9.37
N LEU A 189 -21.43 2.86 -10.57
CA LEU A 189 -21.05 3.46 -11.84
C LEU A 189 -22.25 4.08 -12.56
N ASP A 190 -22.17 5.38 -12.78
CA ASP A 190 -23.07 6.10 -13.66
C ASP A 190 -22.78 5.72 -15.12
N ARG A 191 -23.81 5.26 -15.82
CA ARG A 191 -23.80 5.02 -17.27
C ARG A 191 -24.89 5.82 -17.98
N SER A 192 -25.33 6.94 -17.42
CA SER A 192 -26.29 7.84 -18.04
C SER A 192 -25.75 8.46 -19.34
N GLY A 193 -26.63 8.99 -20.19
CA GLY A 193 -26.25 9.49 -21.52
C GLY A 193 -25.22 10.63 -21.54
N SER A 194 -25.03 11.37 -20.44
CA SER A 194 -24.01 12.42 -20.32
C SER A 194 -22.58 11.86 -20.27
N MET A 195 -22.40 10.66 -19.70
CA MET A 195 -21.13 9.93 -19.64
C MET A 195 -20.58 9.54 -21.02
N ALA A 196 -21.41 9.58 -22.08
CA ALA A 196 -20.99 9.40 -23.48
C ALA A 196 -20.07 10.52 -24.02
N THR A 197 -19.91 11.61 -23.28
CA THR A 197 -19.15 12.79 -23.72
C THR A 197 -17.78 12.87 -23.07
N ASN A 198 -16.80 13.44 -23.79
CA ASN A 198 -15.45 13.74 -23.29
C ASN A 198 -14.73 12.56 -22.62
N ASN A 199 -14.98 11.34 -23.10
CA ASN A 199 -14.43 10.09 -22.56
C ASN A 199 -14.72 9.85 -21.07
N ARG A 200 -15.81 10.41 -20.52
CA ARG A 200 -16.20 10.27 -19.10
C ARG A 200 -16.46 8.81 -18.72
N TRP A 201 -17.20 8.09 -19.56
CA TRP A 201 -17.47 6.66 -19.39
C TRP A 201 -16.20 5.80 -19.39
N GLU A 202 -15.32 6.00 -20.37
CA GLU A 202 -14.03 5.33 -20.46
C GLU A 202 -13.17 5.60 -19.22
N THR A 203 -13.11 6.87 -18.80
CA THR A 203 -12.36 7.29 -17.59
C THR A 203 -12.95 6.67 -16.32
N ALA A 204 -14.27 6.50 -16.22
CA ALA A 204 -14.93 5.85 -15.08
C ALA A 204 -14.79 4.31 -15.10
N MET A 205 -14.78 3.69 -16.27
CA MET A 205 -14.43 2.27 -16.41
C MET A 205 -12.99 2.04 -15.99
N ASP A 206 -12.03 2.81 -16.52
CA ASP A 206 -10.61 2.71 -16.15
C ASP A 206 -10.40 2.94 -14.64
N ALA A 207 -11.20 3.82 -14.00
CA ALA A 207 -11.18 4.02 -12.56
C ALA A 207 -11.66 2.78 -11.80
N ALA A 208 -12.78 2.18 -12.22
CA ALA A 208 -13.29 0.93 -11.63
C ALA A 208 -12.33 -0.25 -11.86
N GLU A 209 -11.72 -0.38 -13.04
CA GLU A 209 -10.69 -1.39 -13.30
C GLU A 209 -9.47 -1.16 -12.42
N THR A 210 -9.01 0.09 -12.24
CA THR A 210 -7.92 0.44 -11.32
C THR A 210 -8.24 0.02 -9.88
N VAL A 211 -9.48 0.22 -9.41
CA VAL A 211 -9.89 -0.27 -8.08
C VAL A 211 -9.85 -1.79 -8.04
N LEU A 212 -10.46 -2.47 -9.00
CA LEU A 212 -10.51 -3.95 -9.07
C LEU A 212 -9.11 -4.60 -9.10
N GLU A 213 -8.15 -4.01 -9.82
CA GLU A 213 -6.76 -4.46 -9.87
C GLU A 213 -5.98 -4.25 -8.56
N THR A 214 -6.54 -3.47 -7.63
CA THR A 214 -5.95 -3.20 -6.30
C THR A 214 -6.63 -3.96 -5.16
N LEU A 215 -7.70 -4.70 -5.44
CA LEU A 215 -8.31 -5.62 -4.49
C LEU A 215 -7.50 -6.92 -4.39
N THR A 216 -7.65 -7.60 -3.26
CA THR A 216 -6.93 -8.83 -2.91
C THR A 216 -7.90 -9.90 -2.44
N ILE A 217 -7.45 -11.14 -2.24
CA ILE A 217 -8.33 -12.23 -1.75
C ILE A 217 -8.99 -11.98 -0.39
N ALA A 218 -8.52 -11.02 0.42
CA ALA A 218 -9.17 -10.63 1.67
C ALA A 218 -10.36 -9.65 1.46
N ASP A 219 -10.50 -9.11 0.24
CA ASP A 219 -11.51 -8.10 -0.10
C ASP A 219 -12.75 -8.74 -0.74
N PHE A 220 -13.89 -8.05 -0.58
CA PHE A 220 -15.16 -8.41 -1.18
C PHE A 220 -15.70 -7.23 -2.00
N VAL A 221 -16.23 -7.50 -3.18
CA VAL A 221 -16.67 -6.46 -4.13
C VAL A 221 -18.03 -6.76 -4.75
N ALA A 222 -18.78 -5.72 -5.05
CA ALA A 222 -19.82 -5.73 -6.07
C ALA A 222 -19.72 -4.47 -6.93
N ILE A 223 -20.26 -4.54 -8.15
CA ILE A 223 -20.39 -3.39 -9.05
C ILE A 223 -21.87 -3.19 -9.33
N VAL A 224 -22.35 -1.97 -9.17
CA VAL A 224 -23.70 -1.53 -9.53
C VAL A 224 -23.56 -0.54 -10.66
N VAL A 225 -24.25 -0.76 -11.77
CA VAL A 225 -24.34 0.17 -12.89
C VAL A 225 -25.73 0.77 -12.92
N PHE A 226 -25.84 2.08 -13.16
CA PHE A 226 -27.13 2.77 -13.15
C PHE A 226 -27.29 3.80 -14.28
N ASP A 227 -28.54 3.93 -14.72
CA ASP A 227 -29.02 4.90 -15.70
C ASP A 227 -30.38 5.46 -15.23
N THR A 228 -31.46 5.17 -15.97
CA THR A 228 -32.85 5.33 -15.53
C THR A 228 -33.19 4.35 -14.40
N SER A 229 -32.48 3.22 -14.36
CA SER A 229 -32.58 2.17 -13.34
C SER A 229 -31.19 1.66 -12.96
N ALA A 230 -31.04 1.06 -11.78
CA ALA A 230 -29.80 0.41 -11.36
C ALA A 230 -29.88 -1.12 -11.38
N SER A 231 -28.74 -1.76 -11.60
CA SER A 231 -28.57 -3.22 -11.47
C SER A 231 -27.16 -3.59 -11.04
N GLN A 232 -27.02 -4.70 -10.30
CA GLN A 232 -25.71 -5.27 -10.00
C GLN A 232 -25.16 -5.97 -11.26
N VAL A 233 -23.88 -5.74 -11.56
CA VAL A 233 -23.11 -6.52 -12.53
C VAL A 233 -22.87 -7.91 -11.94
N CYS A 234 -23.64 -8.88 -12.42
CA CYS A 234 -23.60 -10.27 -11.99
C CYS A 234 -23.85 -11.21 -13.19
N GLY A 235 -23.72 -12.53 -12.98
CA GLY A 235 -23.85 -13.51 -14.05
C GLY A 235 -23.99 -14.94 -13.55
N THR A 236 -23.49 -15.91 -14.31
CA THR A 236 -23.50 -17.32 -13.89
C THR A 236 -22.47 -17.63 -12.81
N THR A 237 -21.32 -16.93 -12.83
CA THR A 237 -20.21 -17.13 -11.89
C THR A 237 -20.31 -16.16 -10.72
N ILE A 238 -20.62 -14.89 -10.99
CA ILE A 238 -20.77 -13.84 -9.98
C ILE A 238 -22.22 -13.82 -9.49
N PRO A 239 -22.48 -14.09 -8.19
CA PRO A 239 -23.84 -14.10 -7.65
C PRO A 239 -24.46 -12.69 -7.64
N CYS A 240 -25.74 -12.60 -8.00
CA CYS A 240 -26.53 -11.38 -7.83
C CYS A 240 -27.06 -11.27 -6.39
N GLY A 241 -27.17 -10.05 -5.86
CA GLY A 241 -27.70 -9.75 -4.53
C GLY A 241 -26.69 -9.86 -3.39
N SER A 242 -25.42 -10.20 -3.66
CA SER A 242 -24.35 -10.26 -2.66
C SER A 242 -23.04 -9.73 -3.22
N LEU A 243 -22.09 -9.41 -2.33
CA LEU A 243 -20.69 -9.25 -2.72
C LEU A 243 -20.12 -10.58 -3.23
N VAL A 244 -18.98 -10.51 -3.91
CA VAL A 244 -18.15 -11.64 -4.29
C VAL A 244 -16.72 -11.39 -3.80
N GLN A 245 -16.00 -12.44 -3.39
CA GLN A 245 -14.60 -12.32 -2.99
C GLN A 245 -13.74 -11.91 -4.21
N ALA A 246 -12.82 -10.97 -4.02
CA ALA A 246 -12.01 -10.39 -5.10
C ALA A 246 -10.82 -11.29 -5.52
N THR A 247 -11.10 -12.55 -5.86
CA THR A 247 -10.13 -13.44 -6.51
C THR A 247 -9.86 -12.96 -7.94
N ALA A 248 -8.68 -13.29 -8.50
CA ALA A 248 -8.31 -12.93 -9.87
C ALA A 248 -9.36 -13.38 -10.91
N ASP A 249 -9.95 -14.56 -10.75
CA ASP A 249 -11.00 -15.09 -11.63
C ASP A 249 -12.32 -14.28 -11.52
N ASN A 250 -12.71 -13.90 -10.31
CA ASN A 250 -13.91 -13.10 -10.08
C ASN A 250 -13.73 -11.68 -10.61
N VAL A 251 -12.56 -11.07 -10.39
CA VAL A 251 -12.17 -9.76 -10.95
C VAL A 251 -12.15 -9.79 -12.48
N GLY A 252 -11.51 -10.79 -13.10
CA GLY A 252 -11.50 -10.96 -14.56
C GLY A 252 -12.91 -11.18 -15.15
N THR A 253 -13.78 -11.88 -14.43
CA THR A 253 -15.19 -12.04 -14.80
C THR A 253 -15.95 -10.71 -14.70
N LEU A 254 -15.76 -9.94 -13.62
CA LEU A 254 -16.39 -8.63 -13.43
C LEU A 254 -16.00 -7.64 -14.54
N ARG A 255 -14.72 -7.55 -14.90
CA ARG A 255 -14.24 -6.74 -16.04
C ARG A 255 -14.89 -7.15 -17.36
N THR A 256 -14.93 -8.45 -17.64
CA THR A 256 -15.57 -9.02 -18.84
C THR A 256 -17.06 -8.70 -18.91
N LEU A 257 -17.78 -8.70 -17.76
CA LEU A 257 -19.18 -8.30 -17.69
C LEU A 257 -19.35 -6.79 -17.87
N LEU A 258 -18.50 -5.98 -17.23
CA LEU A 258 -18.56 -4.51 -17.26
C LEU A 258 -18.37 -3.95 -18.69
N ALA A 259 -17.48 -4.56 -19.48
CA ALA A 259 -17.22 -4.17 -20.87
C ALA A 259 -18.43 -4.26 -21.83
N ASN A 260 -19.56 -4.85 -21.40
CA ASN A 260 -20.80 -4.89 -22.20
C ASN A 260 -21.70 -3.66 -22.00
N PHE A 261 -21.44 -2.85 -20.98
CA PHE A 261 -22.21 -1.63 -20.70
C PHE A 261 -21.70 -0.46 -21.53
N ASN A 262 -22.64 0.41 -21.91
CA ASN A 262 -22.39 1.62 -22.70
C ASN A 262 -23.28 2.75 -22.13
N PRO A 263 -22.91 4.03 -22.28
CA PRO A 263 -23.75 5.14 -21.81
C PRO A 263 -25.12 5.19 -22.49
N ASP A 264 -26.20 5.26 -21.71
CA ASP A 264 -27.59 5.38 -22.17
C ASP A 264 -28.52 5.88 -21.05
N GLY A 265 -29.71 6.37 -21.39
CA GLY A 265 -30.76 6.70 -20.42
C GLY A 265 -30.52 7.97 -19.58
N SER A 266 -31.37 8.16 -18.56
CA SER A 266 -31.29 9.24 -17.58
C SER A 266 -30.35 8.89 -16.42
N THR A 267 -30.39 9.66 -15.34
CA THR A 267 -29.48 9.58 -14.19
C THR A 267 -30.29 9.47 -12.90
N ASN A 268 -30.35 8.27 -12.32
CA ASN A 268 -31.19 7.94 -11.16
C ASN A 268 -30.35 7.45 -9.96
N PHE A 269 -29.93 8.39 -9.10
CA PHE A 269 -29.10 8.08 -7.94
C PHE A 269 -29.87 7.29 -6.87
N GLU A 270 -31.17 7.56 -6.69
CA GLU A 270 -32.03 6.82 -5.75
C GLU A 270 -31.98 5.31 -6.02
N SER A 271 -32.22 4.92 -7.28
CA SER A 271 -32.16 3.50 -7.68
C SER A 271 -30.77 2.90 -7.49
N ALA A 272 -29.70 3.67 -7.75
CA ALA A 272 -28.32 3.23 -7.58
C ALA A 272 -28.00 2.86 -6.13
N PHE A 273 -28.34 3.75 -5.19
CA PHE A 273 -28.11 3.54 -3.77
C PHE A 273 -29.03 2.47 -3.18
N GLN A 274 -30.30 2.37 -3.62
CA GLN A 274 -31.19 1.25 -3.25
C GLN A 274 -30.54 -0.11 -3.55
N VAL A 275 -29.95 -0.28 -4.75
CA VAL A 275 -29.27 -1.54 -5.11
C VAL A 275 -27.96 -1.72 -4.33
N ALA A 276 -27.16 -0.66 -4.15
CA ALA A 276 -25.89 -0.74 -3.43
C ALA A 276 -26.08 -1.18 -1.96
N PHE A 277 -26.98 -0.52 -1.22
CA PHE A 277 -27.29 -0.90 0.16
C PHE A 277 -28.01 -2.25 0.23
N SER A 278 -28.85 -2.59 -0.76
CA SER A 278 -29.46 -3.93 -0.85
C SER A 278 -28.40 -5.04 -0.92
N VAL A 279 -27.34 -4.86 -1.72
CA VAL A 279 -26.23 -5.83 -1.82
C VAL A 279 -25.47 -5.95 -0.49
N LEU A 280 -25.12 -4.82 0.14
CA LEU A 280 -24.42 -4.82 1.43
C LEU A 280 -25.24 -5.51 2.54
N LYS A 281 -26.55 -5.24 2.62
CA LYS A 281 -27.45 -5.85 3.61
C LYS A 281 -27.72 -7.35 3.36
N GLN A 282 -27.58 -7.84 2.13
CA GLN A 282 -27.92 -9.23 1.76
C GLN A 282 -26.70 -10.15 1.57
N THR A 283 -25.47 -9.65 1.74
CA THR A 283 -24.25 -10.41 1.43
C THR A 283 -24.01 -11.64 2.32
N GLY A 284 -24.60 -11.66 3.53
CA GLY A 284 -24.47 -12.77 4.48
C GLY A 284 -23.02 -12.97 4.91
N GLU A 285 -22.50 -14.19 4.78
CA GLU A 285 -21.10 -14.54 5.13
C GLU A 285 -20.08 -14.04 4.10
N ARG A 286 -20.50 -13.49 2.94
CA ARG A 286 -19.59 -12.92 1.93
C ARG A 286 -19.18 -11.50 2.29
N THR A 287 -18.33 -11.37 3.30
CA THR A 287 -17.80 -10.09 3.79
C THR A 287 -16.44 -10.32 4.44
N SER A 288 -15.56 -9.33 4.28
CA SER A 288 -14.29 -9.21 5.03
C SER A 288 -14.50 -9.01 6.53
N ASN A 289 -15.72 -8.66 6.96
CA ASN A 289 -16.10 -8.18 8.30
C ASN A 289 -15.34 -6.93 8.79
N CYS A 290 -14.41 -6.38 7.99
CA CYS A 290 -13.70 -5.15 8.26
C CYS A 290 -14.48 -3.93 7.69
N HIS A 291 -13.78 -2.98 7.08
CA HIS A 291 -14.34 -1.75 6.55
C HIS A 291 -15.38 -2.00 5.44
N THR A 292 -16.35 -1.12 5.31
CA THR A 292 -17.32 -1.13 4.20
C THR A 292 -17.34 0.25 3.56
N ALA A 293 -17.25 0.29 2.23
CA ALA A 293 -17.28 1.53 1.48
C ALA A 293 -18.04 1.40 0.16
N ILE A 294 -18.61 2.52 -0.28
CA ILE A 294 -19.25 2.67 -1.59
C ILE A 294 -18.44 3.72 -2.37
N LEU A 295 -18.03 3.37 -3.59
CA LEU A 295 -17.30 4.25 -4.50
C LEU A 295 -18.27 4.69 -5.59
N PHE A 296 -18.77 5.92 -5.48
CA PHE A 296 -19.79 6.47 -6.37
C PHE A 296 -19.16 7.33 -7.46
N MET A 297 -19.37 6.96 -8.72
CA MET A 297 -18.70 7.56 -9.88
C MET A 297 -19.76 8.11 -10.84
N THR A 298 -19.80 9.42 -11.07
CA THR A 298 -20.84 10.12 -11.85
C THR A 298 -20.32 11.41 -12.51
N ASP A 299 -21.02 11.93 -13.52
CA ASP A 299 -20.84 13.32 -13.99
C ASP A 299 -21.92 14.30 -13.45
N GLY A 300 -22.76 13.83 -12.54
CA GLY A 300 -23.23 14.60 -11.38
C GLY A 300 -24.71 14.98 -11.32
N MET A 301 -25.42 15.04 -12.46
CA MET A 301 -26.76 15.63 -12.50
C MET A 301 -27.87 14.59 -12.40
N ILE A 302 -28.60 14.57 -11.28
CA ILE A 302 -29.84 13.77 -11.14
C ILE A 302 -30.86 14.25 -12.19
N THR A 303 -31.45 13.31 -12.92
CA THR A 303 -32.51 13.57 -13.91
C THR A 303 -33.72 12.65 -13.76
N ALA A 304 -33.71 11.73 -12.79
CA ALA A 304 -34.84 10.91 -12.37
C ALA A 304 -34.68 10.46 -10.90
N GLY A 305 -35.80 10.27 -10.20
CA GLY A 305 -35.83 9.85 -8.79
C GLY A 305 -35.91 11.03 -7.82
N LEU A 306 -35.47 10.83 -6.58
CA LEU A 306 -35.31 11.89 -5.57
C LEU A 306 -34.17 12.85 -5.93
N GLU A 307 -34.35 14.14 -5.63
CA GLU A 307 -33.38 15.22 -5.90
C GLU A 307 -33.05 16.00 -4.61
N GLY A 308 -31.88 16.64 -4.57
CA GLY A 308 -31.48 17.55 -3.49
C GLY A 308 -31.47 16.86 -2.11
N ASN A 309 -31.89 17.60 -1.09
CA ASN A 309 -31.94 17.09 0.28
C ASN A 309 -32.80 15.82 0.43
N ALA A 310 -33.88 15.65 -0.35
CA ALA A 310 -34.72 14.47 -0.24
C ALA A 310 -33.97 13.17 -0.65
N PHE A 311 -32.97 13.29 -1.52
CA PHE A 311 -32.08 12.17 -1.84
C PHE A 311 -31.00 11.97 -0.77
N LEU A 312 -30.47 13.03 -0.16
CA LEU A 312 -29.52 12.93 0.96
C LEU A 312 -30.18 12.28 2.19
N ASP A 313 -31.37 12.74 2.58
CA ASP A 313 -32.19 12.16 3.65
C ASP A 313 -32.45 10.66 3.41
N PHE A 314 -32.70 10.25 2.15
CA PHE A 314 -32.86 8.85 1.76
C PHE A 314 -31.58 8.01 1.95
N VAL A 315 -30.39 8.59 1.68
CA VAL A 315 -29.11 7.88 1.90
C VAL A 315 -28.79 7.78 3.40
N ASP A 316 -29.13 8.79 4.20
CA ASP A 316 -29.07 8.71 5.67
C ASP A 316 -29.95 7.57 6.22
N ASP A 317 -31.22 7.47 5.79
CA ASP A 317 -32.14 6.37 6.16
C ASP A 317 -31.58 4.98 5.76
N GLU A 318 -30.94 4.87 4.59
CA GLU A 318 -30.32 3.61 4.14
C GLU A 318 -29.04 3.25 4.94
N GLN A 319 -28.27 4.23 5.41
CA GLN A 319 -27.12 4.02 6.30
C GLN A 319 -27.56 3.56 7.69
N ASP A 320 -28.62 4.14 8.24
CA ASP A 320 -29.25 3.69 9.48
C ASP A 320 -29.76 2.24 9.34
N ALA A 321 -30.39 1.91 8.20
CA ALA A 321 -30.84 0.55 7.89
C ALA A 321 -29.68 -0.44 7.68
N LEU A 322 -28.55 -0.01 7.12
CA LEU A 322 -27.34 -0.82 7.00
C LEU A 322 -26.72 -1.09 8.37
N GLU A 323 -26.55 -0.06 9.20
CA GLU A 323 -26.02 -0.20 10.56
C GLU A 323 -26.88 -1.13 11.40
N ALA A 324 -28.21 -1.03 11.31
CA ALA A 324 -29.13 -1.94 11.98
C ALA A 324 -29.06 -3.40 11.47
N ALA A 325 -28.64 -3.63 10.22
CA ALA A 325 -28.57 -4.95 9.60
C ALA A 325 -27.22 -5.66 9.81
N VAL A 326 -26.10 -4.93 9.71
CA VAL A 326 -24.74 -5.50 9.72
C VAL A 326 -23.80 -4.89 10.78
N GLY A 327 -24.28 -3.95 11.61
CA GLY A 327 -23.52 -3.35 12.71
C GLY A 327 -22.46 -2.32 12.29
N LYS A 328 -22.49 -1.86 11.03
CA LYS A 328 -21.55 -0.87 10.47
C LYS A 328 -22.21 -0.02 9.38
N ARG A 329 -21.81 1.24 9.26
CA ARG A 329 -22.14 2.14 8.13
C ARG A 329 -21.12 1.99 7.00
N ALA A 330 -21.50 2.39 5.78
CA ALA A 330 -20.60 2.46 4.65
C ALA A 330 -19.96 3.86 4.53
N VAL A 331 -18.65 3.91 4.30
CA VAL A 331 -17.95 5.15 3.94
C VAL A 331 -18.23 5.49 2.48
N LEU A 332 -18.64 6.72 2.16
CA LEU A 332 -18.90 7.14 0.77
C LEU A 332 -17.70 7.89 0.16
N PHE A 333 -17.06 7.29 -0.82
CA PHE A 333 -16.09 7.95 -1.69
C PHE A 333 -16.79 8.36 -2.98
N THR A 334 -16.66 9.62 -3.38
CA THR A 334 -17.41 10.13 -4.54
C THR A 334 -16.47 10.79 -5.56
N PHE A 335 -16.74 10.52 -6.83
CA PHE A 335 -15.88 10.88 -7.95
C PHE A 335 -16.71 11.57 -9.03
N SER A 336 -16.41 12.85 -9.28
CA SER A 336 -17.09 13.68 -10.28
C SER A 336 -16.28 13.72 -11.58
N PHE A 337 -16.78 13.10 -12.66
CA PHE A 337 -16.02 12.87 -13.89
C PHE A 337 -16.15 13.99 -14.92
N GLY A 338 -15.01 14.62 -15.25
CA GLY A 338 -14.85 15.61 -16.31
C GLY A 338 -15.29 17.02 -15.92
N THR A 339 -14.64 18.02 -16.52
CA THR A 339 -14.86 19.45 -16.25
C THR A 339 -16.33 19.84 -16.34
N GLY A 340 -16.84 20.53 -15.31
CA GLY A 340 -18.24 20.97 -15.25
C GLY A 340 -19.26 19.86 -14.96
N ALA A 341 -18.83 18.74 -14.39
CA ALA A 341 -19.71 17.83 -13.66
C ALA A 341 -20.37 18.55 -12.46
N ASP A 342 -21.56 18.11 -12.04
CA ASP A 342 -22.16 18.61 -10.79
C ASP A 342 -21.49 17.91 -9.60
N GLU A 343 -20.97 18.73 -8.69
CA GLU A 343 -20.25 18.33 -7.48
C GLU A 343 -21.11 18.44 -6.21
N THR A 344 -22.27 19.10 -6.27
CA THR A 344 -23.08 19.46 -5.11
C THR A 344 -23.52 18.24 -4.31
N ILE A 345 -24.14 17.27 -4.99
CA ILE A 345 -24.62 16.03 -4.37
C ILE A 345 -23.46 15.04 -4.10
N PRO A 346 -22.53 14.78 -5.04
CA PRO A 346 -21.37 13.93 -4.77
C PRO A 346 -20.54 14.41 -3.56
N LYS A 347 -20.27 15.70 -3.44
CA LYS A 347 -19.53 16.25 -2.29
C LYS A 347 -20.32 16.11 -0.99
N ALA A 348 -21.61 16.46 -0.98
CA ALA A 348 -22.46 16.32 0.20
C ALA A 348 -22.52 14.86 0.71
N LEU A 349 -22.61 13.87 -0.20
CA LEU A 349 -22.55 12.45 0.13
C LEU A 349 -21.22 12.07 0.83
N ALA A 350 -20.07 12.46 0.28
CA ALA A 350 -18.78 12.17 0.90
C ALA A 350 -18.63 12.85 2.28
N CYS A 351 -19.14 14.07 2.39
CA CYS A 351 -19.13 14.85 3.63
C CYS A 351 -19.95 14.20 4.74
N ASN A 352 -21.23 13.88 4.47
CA ASN A 352 -22.16 13.32 5.45
C ASN A 352 -21.77 11.91 5.93
N HIS A 353 -21.00 11.18 5.13
CA HIS A 353 -20.69 9.76 5.36
C HIS A 353 -19.18 9.48 5.47
N ASN A 354 -18.43 10.40 6.08
CA ASN A 354 -17.03 10.23 6.52
C ASN A 354 -16.03 9.76 5.44
N GLY A 355 -16.28 10.05 4.16
CA GLY A 355 -15.39 9.70 3.06
C GLY A 355 -14.86 10.94 2.32
N THR A 356 -14.32 10.77 1.11
CA THR A 356 -13.71 11.85 0.34
C THR A 356 -14.40 12.07 -1.00
N TRP A 357 -14.50 13.33 -1.42
CA TRP A 357 -14.88 13.69 -2.78
C TRP A 357 -13.63 14.07 -3.57
N SER A 358 -13.51 13.53 -4.79
CA SER A 358 -12.38 13.79 -5.68
C SER A 358 -12.89 14.14 -7.10
N PRO A 359 -12.56 15.32 -7.65
CA PRO A 359 -12.82 15.62 -9.05
C PRO A 359 -11.87 14.81 -9.95
N VAL A 360 -12.40 14.22 -11.03
CA VAL A 360 -11.62 13.37 -11.95
C VAL A 360 -11.56 14.03 -13.33
N GLU A 361 -10.38 14.51 -13.70
CA GLU A 361 -10.09 15.14 -14.98
C GLU A 361 -9.50 14.15 -16.01
N TYR A 362 -9.54 14.54 -17.28
CA TYR A 362 -9.15 13.70 -18.43
C TYR A 362 -7.62 13.71 -18.67
N ASN A 363 -7.06 12.59 -19.15
CA ASN A 363 -5.62 12.34 -19.40
C ASN A 363 -4.68 12.26 -18.17
N ILE A 364 -5.18 12.20 -16.94
CA ILE A 364 -4.35 12.08 -15.73
C ILE A 364 -4.33 10.63 -15.24
N ASN A 365 -3.23 10.20 -14.59
CA ASN A 365 -3.14 8.89 -13.94
C ASN A 365 -4.29 8.71 -12.94
N LEU A 366 -5.21 7.79 -13.22
CA LEU A 366 -6.43 7.62 -12.42
C LEU A 366 -6.17 7.21 -10.99
N ARG A 367 -5.16 6.35 -10.74
CA ARG A 367 -4.76 6.00 -9.38
C ARG A 367 -4.33 7.24 -8.58
N GLN A 368 -3.61 8.16 -9.23
CA GLN A 368 -3.21 9.42 -8.62
C GLN A 368 -4.45 10.26 -8.27
N GLN A 369 -5.41 10.44 -9.18
CA GLN A 369 -6.66 11.19 -8.90
C GLN A 369 -7.52 10.56 -7.79
N MET A 370 -7.43 9.24 -7.60
CA MET A 370 -8.06 8.51 -6.49
C MET A 370 -7.19 8.47 -5.21
N GLY A 371 -6.16 9.31 -5.11
CA GLY A 371 -5.21 9.32 -4.00
C GLY A 371 -5.87 9.47 -2.62
N ASN A 372 -6.89 10.33 -2.48
CA ASN A 372 -7.60 10.53 -1.21
C ASN A 372 -8.26 9.23 -0.69
N TYR A 373 -8.73 8.35 -1.59
CA TYR A 373 -9.25 7.03 -1.24
C TYR A 373 -8.15 6.11 -0.70
N TYR A 374 -6.98 6.06 -1.36
CA TYR A 374 -5.87 5.22 -0.90
C TYR A 374 -5.30 5.71 0.44
N ASP A 375 -5.15 7.02 0.61
CA ASP A 375 -4.61 7.62 1.82
C ASP A 375 -5.57 7.49 3.02
N TYR A 376 -6.90 7.54 2.79
CA TYR A 376 -7.90 7.21 3.82
C TYR A 376 -7.62 5.83 4.43
N PHE A 377 -7.57 4.79 3.60
CA PHE A 377 -7.33 3.43 4.09
C PHE A 377 -5.91 3.24 4.66
N ALA A 378 -4.90 3.92 4.10
CA ALA A 378 -3.55 3.96 4.65
C ALA A 378 -3.53 4.54 6.08
N SER A 379 -4.21 5.65 6.31
CA SER A 379 -4.31 6.27 7.65
C SER A 379 -5.04 5.37 8.65
N LEU A 380 -6.09 4.65 8.24
CA LEU A 380 -6.76 3.64 9.09
C LEU A 380 -5.84 2.49 9.53
N ARG A 381 -4.73 2.25 8.82
CA ARG A 381 -3.74 1.22 9.14
C ARG A 381 -2.48 1.76 9.81
N ALA A 382 -2.39 3.07 10.02
CA ALA A 382 -1.19 3.76 10.47
C ALA A 382 -0.94 3.63 11.98
N THR A 383 -0.60 2.40 12.40
CA THR A 383 -0.19 2.10 13.78
C THR A 383 1.28 1.73 13.87
N THR A 384 1.84 1.85 15.07
CA THR A 384 3.20 1.36 15.39
C THR A 384 3.31 -0.17 15.34
N SER A 385 2.20 -0.89 15.16
CA SER A 385 2.11 -2.35 15.10
C SER A 385 1.31 -2.83 13.88
N SER A 386 1.46 -2.16 12.72
CA SER A 386 0.83 -2.60 11.47
C SER A 386 1.18 -4.08 11.20
N PRO A 387 0.21 -4.96 10.93
CA PRO A 387 0.50 -6.38 10.75
C PRO A 387 1.19 -6.63 9.39
N VAL A 388 2.04 -7.65 9.34
CA VAL A 388 2.43 -8.26 8.06
C VAL A 388 1.18 -8.88 7.44
N VAL A 389 0.98 -8.65 6.15
CA VAL A 389 -0.11 -9.24 5.36
C VAL A 389 0.46 -10.05 4.21
N TRP A 390 -0.38 -10.92 3.65
CA TRP A 390 -0.07 -11.73 2.49
C TRP A 390 -1.06 -11.44 1.37
N VAL A 391 -0.65 -11.73 0.13
CA VAL A 391 -1.50 -11.65 -1.06
C VAL A 391 -1.57 -13.00 -1.75
N GLU A 392 -2.60 -13.21 -2.56
CA GLU A 392 -2.69 -14.36 -3.47
C GLU A 392 -1.45 -14.49 -4.37
N PRO A 393 -1.09 -15.71 -4.82
CA PRO A 393 -0.01 -15.87 -5.77
C PRO A 393 -0.27 -15.16 -7.11
N TYR A 394 0.70 -14.37 -7.58
CA TYR A 394 0.63 -13.56 -8.79
C TYR A 394 1.93 -13.65 -9.62
N GLU A 395 1.89 -13.24 -10.88
CA GLU A 395 3.04 -13.30 -11.79
C GLU A 395 4.05 -12.17 -11.50
N ASP A 396 5.30 -12.52 -11.24
CA ASP A 396 6.37 -11.57 -10.94
C ASP A 396 6.68 -10.60 -12.08
N ALA A 397 6.68 -9.30 -11.79
CA ALA A 397 7.10 -8.25 -12.72
C ALA A 397 8.61 -8.28 -13.05
N SER A 398 9.44 -8.95 -12.24
CA SER A 398 10.84 -9.25 -12.51
C SER A 398 11.03 -10.63 -13.19
N GLY A 399 9.95 -11.36 -13.44
CA GLY A 399 9.84 -12.59 -14.23
C GLY A 399 10.33 -13.88 -13.55
N ALA A 400 10.45 -13.93 -12.23
CA ALA A 400 10.80 -15.15 -11.47
C ALA A 400 9.73 -16.26 -11.59
N GLY A 401 8.53 -15.92 -12.06
CA GLY A 401 7.37 -16.78 -12.22
C GLY A 401 6.27 -16.38 -11.25
N VAL A 402 5.36 -17.31 -10.93
CA VAL A 402 4.32 -17.08 -9.93
C VAL A 402 4.94 -17.06 -8.52
N LEU A 403 4.61 -16.03 -7.73
CA LEU A 403 5.08 -15.83 -6.37
C LEU A 403 3.98 -15.23 -5.48
N THR A 404 4.16 -15.29 -4.16
CA THR A 404 3.36 -14.53 -3.18
C THR A 404 4.29 -13.64 -2.36
N THR A 405 3.77 -12.52 -1.88
CA THR A 405 4.50 -11.53 -1.08
C THR A 405 3.97 -11.50 0.34
N ALA A 406 4.88 -11.52 1.33
CA ALA A 406 4.63 -11.00 2.67
C ALA A 406 5.00 -9.52 2.69
N SER A 407 4.09 -8.63 3.10
CA SER A 407 4.34 -7.19 3.08
C SER A 407 3.87 -6.46 4.33
N LYS A 408 4.50 -5.32 4.63
CA LYS A 408 4.18 -4.47 5.79
C LYS A 408 4.35 -2.99 5.45
N ALA A 409 3.32 -2.20 5.76
CA ALA A 409 3.34 -0.75 5.63
C ALA A 409 4.00 -0.11 6.85
N VAL A 410 4.90 0.85 6.61
CA VAL A 410 5.69 1.57 7.62
C VAL A 410 5.29 3.04 7.59
N TYR A 411 4.93 3.59 8.75
CA TYR A 411 4.31 4.91 8.88
C TYR A 411 5.14 5.87 9.71
N ASP A 412 4.87 7.17 9.55
CA ASP A 412 5.34 8.24 10.41
C ASP A 412 4.25 8.84 11.28
N THR A 413 4.16 8.30 12.50
CA THR A 413 3.24 8.69 13.56
C THR A 413 3.64 9.98 14.30
N ARG A 414 4.60 10.74 13.78
CA ARG A 414 4.89 12.13 14.21
C ARG A 414 3.87 13.13 13.66
N PHE A 415 3.24 12.76 12.54
CA PHE A 415 2.20 13.53 11.85
C PHE A 415 0.81 13.04 12.24
N SER A 416 -0.19 13.91 12.10
CA SER A 416 -1.61 13.60 12.25
C SER A 416 -2.35 14.11 11.00
N PRO A 417 -2.84 13.23 10.10
CA PRO A 417 -2.75 11.78 10.16
C PRO A 417 -1.32 11.27 9.95
N ALA A 418 -1.05 10.05 10.41
CA ALA A 418 0.27 9.45 10.28
C ALA A 418 0.62 9.12 8.82
N ARG A 419 1.75 9.64 8.33
CA ARG A 419 2.13 9.58 6.90
C ARG A 419 2.70 8.23 6.52
N LEU A 420 2.35 7.70 5.34
CA LEU A 420 2.98 6.48 4.82
C LEU A 420 4.42 6.77 4.34
N ILE A 421 5.42 6.12 4.95
CA ILE A 421 6.81 6.14 4.47
C ILE A 421 6.93 5.20 3.26
N GLY A 422 6.37 4.01 3.37
CA GLY A 422 6.37 3.02 2.32
C GLY A 422 5.94 1.64 2.80
N VAL A 423 5.99 0.68 1.88
CA VAL A 423 5.71 -0.73 2.13
C VAL A 423 6.97 -1.54 1.85
N ILE A 424 7.33 -2.40 2.80
CA ILE A 424 8.34 -3.46 2.63
C ILE A 424 7.64 -4.71 2.10
N GLY A 425 8.29 -5.46 1.22
CA GLY A 425 7.86 -6.80 0.83
C GLY A 425 9.02 -7.80 0.75
N ILE A 426 8.70 -9.07 1.01
CA ILE A 426 9.55 -10.23 0.73
C ILE A 426 8.72 -11.29 0.01
N ASP A 427 9.27 -11.82 -1.08
CA ASP A 427 8.61 -12.84 -1.89
C ASP A 427 9.03 -14.27 -1.56
N ILE A 428 8.08 -15.19 -1.75
CA ILE A 428 8.30 -16.63 -1.90
C ILE A 428 7.77 -17.06 -3.27
N LEU A 429 8.55 -17.83 -4.04
CA LEU A 429 8.04 -18.47 -5.26
C LEU A 429 6.93 -19.48 -4.93
N ALA A 430 5.92 -19.58 -5.79
CA ALA A 430 4.88 -20.60 -5.65
C ALA A 430 5.44 -22.03 -5.74
N SER A 431 6.57 -22.25 -6.43
CA SER A 431 7.29 -23.54 -6.41
C SER A 431 7.74 -23.94 -5.00
N ASP A 432 8.33 -22.99 -4.28
CA ASP A 432 8.91 -23.22 -2.94
C ASP A 432 7.81 -23.43 -1.89
N LEU A 433 6.57 -23.00 -2.19
CA LEU A 433 5.38 -23.29 -1.42
C LEU A 433 4.73 -24.62 -1.80
N GLN A 434 4.72 -25.01 -3.07
CA GLN A 434 4.18 -26.30 -3.54
C GLN A 434 4.96 -27.51 -2.99
N ASP A 435 6.24 -27.34 -2.67
CA ASP A 435 7.05 -28.36 -1.98
C ASP A 435 6.64 -28.58 -0.50
N VAL A 436 5.78 -27.72 0.05
CA VAL A 436 5.46 -27.65 1.50
C VAL A 436 3.95 -27.65 1.80
N ALA A 437 3.13 -27.03 0.95
CA ALA A 437 1.67 -27.01 1.04
C ALA A 437 1.05 -28.35 0.58
N VAL A 438 -0.08 -28.71 1.18
CA VAL A 438 -0.77 -29.98 0.87
C VAL A 438 -1.67 -29.84 -0.37
N ASP A 439 -2.36 -28.70 -0.50
CA ASP A 439 -3.07 -28.25 -1.71
C ASP A 439 -3.03 -26.71 -1.83
N TYR A 440 -3.45 -26.17 -2.98
CA TYR A 440 -3.51 -24.73 -3.26
C TYR A 440 -4.56 -24.00 -2.41
N GLU A 441 -5.70 -24.62 -2.13
CA GLU A 441 -6.74 -24.06 -1.27
C GLU A 441 -6.25 -23.90 0.18
N ASP A 442 -5.54 -24.89 0.73
CA ASP A 442 -4.95 -24.81 2.08
C ASP A 442 -3.94 -23.65 2.19
N LEU A 443 -3.19 -23.38 1.10
CA LEU A 443 -2.31 -22.22 1.02
C LEU A 443 -3.14 -20.92 1.05
N LEU A 444 -4.15 -20.78 0.19
CA LEU A 444 -4.99 -19.57 0.16
C LEU A 444 -5.65 -19.30 1.52
N ASP A 445 -6.25 -20.32 2.15
CA ASP A 445 -6.85 -20.21 3.48
C ASP A 445 -5.83 -19.73 4.54
N ALA A 446 -4.60 -20.26 4.51
CA ALA A 446 -3.53 -19.84 5.42
C ALA A 446 -3.09 -18.38 5.20
N LEU A 447 -3.03 -17.91 3.94
CA LEU A 447 -2.69 -16.52 3.60
C LEU A 447 -3.83 -15.55 3.97
N VAL A 448 -5.09 -15.94 3.71
CA VAL A 448 -6.30 -15.19 4.10
C VAL A 448 -6.38 -15.06 5.63
N GLN A 449 -6.22 -16.16 6.37
CA GLN A 449 -6.28 -16.14 7.84
C GLN A 449 -5.25 -15.19 8.46
N ARG A 450 -4.07 -15.05 7.85
CA ARG A 450 -3.01 -14.12 8.28
C ARG A 450 -3.33 -12.66 7.97
N SER A 451 -4.02 -12.42 6.86
CA SER A 451 -4.27 -11.08 6.32
C SER A 451 -5.56 -10.43 6.84
N ASN A 452 -6.48 -11.22 7.40
CA ASN A 452 -7.79 -10.81 7.93
C ASN A 452 -7.76 -9.98 9.24
N THR A 453 -6.68 -9.23 9.51
CA THR A 453 -6.63 -8.34 10.67
C THR A 453 -7.27 -6.99 10.33
N CYS A 454 -8.49 -6.74 10.84
CA CYS A 454 -9.13 -5.43 10.81
C CYS A 454 -8.53 -4.52 11.90
N PRO A 455 -7.88 -3.39 11.56
CA PRO A 455 -7.61 -2.35 12.54
C PRO A 455 -8.91 -1.63 12.90
N THR A 456 -9.18 -1.45 14.20
CA THR A 456 -10.33 -0.64 14.66
C THR A 456 -9.87 0.80 14.88
N ILE A 457 -9.78 1.57 13.80
CA ILE A 457 -9.40 2.99 13.84
C ILE A 457 -10.49 3.80 13.14
N THR A 458 -10.75 4.99 13.66
CA THR A 458 -11.62 6.00 13.07
C THR A 458 -10.80 7.27 13.01
N LEU A 459 -10.68 7.86 11.82
CA LEU A 459 -10.02 9.15 11.66
C LEU A 459 -10.79 10.23 12.41
N ASP A 460 -10.08 11.13 13.08
CA ASP A 460 -10.72 12.34 13.60
C ASP A 460 -11.00 13.38 12.49
N ARG A 461 -11.69 14.47 12.84
CA ARG A 461 -12.07 15.53 11.88
C ARG A 461 -10.86 16.20 11.22
N CYS A 462 -9.75 16.35 11.94
CA CYS A 462 -8.52 16.97 11.45
C CYS A 462 -7.78 16.00 10.51
N GLU A 463 -7.74 14.72 10.87
CA GLU A 463 -7.16 13.67 10.04
C GLU A 463 -7.92 13.52 8.72
N LEU A 464 -9.26 13.42 8.78
CA LEU A 464 -10.09 13.31 7.58
C LEU A 464 -10.06 14.58 6.73
N GLY A 465 -10.06 15.76 7.35
CA GLY A 465 -9.92 17.04 6.66
C GLY A 465 -8.59 17.16 5.90
N ALA A 466 -7.47 16.75 6.50
CA ALA A 466 -6.16 16.72 5.83
C ALA A 466 -6.11 15.74 4.64
N ILE A 467 -6.78 14.59 4.73
CA ILE A 467 -6.90 13.66 3.61
C ILE A 467 -7.78 14.25 2.49
N ARG A 468 -8.84 15.00 2.84
CA ARG A 468 -9.71 15.69 1.87
C ARG A 468 -9.00 16.84 1.13
N THR A 469 -8.15 17.62 1.80
CA THR A 469 -7.44 18.74 1.15
C THR A 469 -6.29 18.30 0.24
N THR A 470 -5.66 17.16 0.52
CA THR A 470 -4.47 16.68 -0.20
C THR A 470 -4.70 16.69 -1.72
N ASP A 471 -3.81 17.37 -2.46
CA ASP A 471 -3.90 17.47 -3.91
C ASP A 471 -3.01 16.50 -4.67
N TYR A 472 -3.67 15.75 -5.56
CA TYR A 472 -3.09 14.77 -6.45
C TYR A 472 -3.10 15.22 -7.92
N SER A 473 -3.42 16.49 -8.21
CA SER A 473 -3.29 17.03 -9.58
C SER A 473 -1.84 16.91 -10.10
N THR A 474 -1.67 16.77 -11.42
CA THR A 474 -0.33 16.55 -12.00
C THR A 474 0.39 17.87 -12.30
N SER A 475 1.72 17.86 -12.18
CA SER A 475 2.56 19.01 -12.51
C SER A 475 2.39 19.41 -13.98
N GLY A 476 1.75 20.58 -14.20
CA GLY A 476 1.38 21.09 -15.53
C GLY A 476 -0.12 21.09 -15.81
N PHE A 477 -0.91 20.35 -15.04
CA PHE A 477 -2.38 20.36 -15.02
C PHE A 477 -2.86 20.58 -13.58
N PRO A 478 -2.69 21.79 -13.03
CA PRO A 478 -3.12 22.10 -11.67
C PRO A 478 -4.64 22.01 -11.57
N SER A 479 -5.13 21.46 -10.46
CA SER A 479 -6.57 21.41 -10.18
C SER A 479 -7.22 22.79 -10.27
N GLN A 480 -8.42 22.85 -10.85
CA GLN A 480 -9.26 24.05 -10.77
C GLN A 480 -9.83 24.31 -9.36
N TYR A 481 -9.69 23.35 -8.45
CA TYR A 481 -10.23 23.35 -7.09
C TYR A 481 -9.16 23.67 -6.05
N THR A 482 -9.47 24.57 -5.13
CA THR A 482 -8.65 24.88 -3.95
C THR A 482 -8.88 23.87 -2.81
N GLU A 483 -8.05 23.94 -1.77
CA GLU A 483 -8.23 23.12 -0.56
C GLU A 483 -9.61 23.34 0.10
N ASN A 484 -10.07 24.60 0.16
CA ASN A 484 -11.39 24.96 0.68
C ASN A 484 -12.54 24.37 -0.15
N ASP A 485 -12.36 24.21 -1.46
CA ASP A 485 -13.37 23.60 -2.33
C ASP A 485 -13.52 22.09 -2.06
N ARG A 486 -12.55 21.46 -1.41
CA ARG A 486 -12.55 20.01 -1.08
C ARG A 486 -12.97 19.72 0.35
N LEU A 487 -12.72 20.64 1.29
CA LEU A 487 -13.20 20.54 2.66
C LEU A 487 -14.73 20.50 2.75
N CYS A 488 -15.24 19.77 3.74
CA CYS A 488 -16.64 19.83 4.13
C CYS A 488 -16.87 20.94 5.17
N ASP A 489 -18.07 21.51 5.20
CA ASP A 489 -18.41 22.60 6.16
C ASP A 489 -18.23 22.19 7.64
N ALA A 490 -18.24 20.89 7.94
CA ALA A 490 -18.01 20.33 9.27
C ALA A 490 -16.51 20.17 9.63
N ASP A 491 -15.60 20.29 8.67
CA ASP A 491 -14.17 20.00 8.81
C ASP A 491 -13.35 21.20 9.30
N GLU A 492 -13.97 22.16 10.02
CA GLU A 492 -13.34 23.43 10.42
C GLU A 492 -11.94 23.24 11.03
N LEU A 493 -10.90 23.42 10.21
CA LEU A 493 -9.51 23.04 10.51
C LEU A 493 -8.85 23.95 11.57
N ASP A 494 -9.54 25.01 12.00
CA ASP A 494 -9.08 25.89 13.06
C ASP A 494 -8.78 25.09 14.34
N GLY A 495 -7.51 25.14 14.75
CA GLY A 495 -6.99 24.41 15.89
C GLY A 495 -6.50 22.97 15.61
N CYS A 496 -6.59 22.48 14.38
CA CYS A 496 -5.92 21.23 13.98
C CYS A 496 -4.39 21.42 13.95
N SER A 497 -3.66 20.44 14.48
CA SER A 497 -2.19 20.44 14.49
C SER A 497 -1.69 19.22 13.73
N THR A 498 -1.24 19.42 12.49
CA THR A 498 -0.79 18.35 11.58
C THR A 498 0.56 17.75 11.94
N THR A 499 1.35 18.45 12.76
CA THR A 499 2.70 18.03 13.17
C THR A 499 2.84 18.07 14.68
N THR A 500 3.21 16.94 15.29
CA THR A 500 3.96 17.02 16.55
C THR A 500 5.42 17.28 16.19
N ASN A 501 5.92 18.49 16.45
CA ASN A 501 7.34 18.84 16.28
C ASN A 501 8.18 18.12 17.36
N LEU A 502 8.30 16.80 17.20
CA LEU A 502 9.13 15.95 18.03
C LEU A 502 10.60 16.24 17.71
N PRO A 503 11.42 16.62 18.72
CA PRO A 503 12.81 16.96 18.48
C PRO A 503 13.62 15.70 18.14
N CYS A 504 14.66 15.87 17.35
CA CYS A 504 15.67 14.85 17.15
C CYS A 504 16.47 14.65 18.43
N VAL A 505 16.78 13.39 18.75
CA VAL A 505 17.54 13.01 19.95
C VAL A 505 18.69 12.11 19.51
N ASP A 506 19.92 12.55 19.79
CA ASP A 506 21.10 11.68 19.76
C ASP A 506 21.51 11.27 21.19
N ASP A 507 22.55 10.44 21.32
CA ASP A 507 23.03 9.91 22.60
C ASP A 507 23.29 10.96 23.70
N ASN A 508 23.44 12.26 23.37
CA ASN A 508 23.66 13.32 24.36
C ASN A 508 22.91 14.65 24.11
N ASN A 509 22.25 14.86 22.97
CA ASN A 509 21.61 16.13 22.61
C ASN A 509 20.17 15.96 22.09
N ILE A 510 19.32 16.90 22.52
CA ILE A 510 18.01 17.18 21.91
C ILE A 510 18.21 18.38 20.97
N TYR A 511 17.90 18.23 19.68
CA TYR A 511 17.97 19.30 18.70
C TYR A 511 16.71 19.35 17.82
N THR A 512 16.36 20.55 17.37
CA THR A 512 15.36 20.69 16.31
C THR A 512 15.93 20.09 15.03
N PRO A 513 15.17 19.27 14.26
CA PRO A 513 15.59 18.88 12.93
C PRO A 513 15.99 20.13 12.13
N PRO A 514 16.92 20.02 11.15
CA PRO A 514 17.14 21.12 10.21
C PRO A 514 15.78 21.56 9.66
N SER A 515 15.57 22.86 9.47
CA SER A 515 14.28 23.37 8.99
C SER A 515 14.02 22.84 7.58
N ILE A 516 13.38 21.68 7.52
CA ILE A 516 12.63 21.20 6.37
C ILE A 516 11.74 22.39 6.01
N PRO A 517 11.72 22.87 4.74
CA PRO A 517 10.72 23.84 4.36
C PRO A 517 9.38 23.21 4.74
N ALA A 518 8.65 23.87 5.63
CA ALA A 518 7.29 23.43 5.92
C ALA A 518 6.58 23.38 4.58
N THR A 519 5.79 22.34 4.34
CA THR A 519 4.76 22.35 3.29
C THR A 519 3.63 23.27 3.76
N GLU A 520 3.97 24.53 4.04
CA GLU A 520 3.08 25.68 4.03
C GLU A 520 2.85 26.04 2.56
N GLU A 521 1.64 25.75 2.09
CA GLU A 521 0.93 26.40 0.98
C GLU A 521 1.76 27.37 0.09
N THR A 522 2.54 26.87 -0.89
CA THR A 522 3.08 27.75 -1.96
C THR A 522 3.33 27.06 -3.31
N HIS A 523 2.36 26.27 -3.80
CA HIS A 523 2.26 26.00 -5.25
C HIS A 523 1.47 27.09 -5.99
N SER A 524 1.83 28.36 -5.74
CA SER A 524 1.43 29.48 -6.60
C SER A 524 2.59 30.45 -6.84
N HIS A 525 2.87 30.71 -8.11
CA HIS A 525 3.85 31.67 -8.63
C HIS A 525 5.32 31.53 -8.18
N PHE A 526 6.17 31.02 -9.08
CA PHE A 526 7.26 31.87 -9.60
C PHE A 526 7.57 31.57 -11.07
N GLY A 527 7.45 32.61 -11.91
CA GLY A 527 7.76 32.51 -13.33
C GLY A 527 9.26 32.62 -13.60
N ASN A 528 9.76 31.69 -14.42
CA ASN A 528 10.82 31.91 -15.42
C ASN A 528 12.01 32.79 -15.01
N SER A 529 12.94 32.25 -14.22
CA SER A 529 14.33 32.71 -14.26
C SER A 529 15.31 31.54 -14.12
N ARG A 530 16.32 31.48 -14.98
CA ARG A 530 17.48 30.60 -14.79
C ARG A 530 18.35 31.18 -13.68
N SER A 531 18.34 30.57 -12.50
CA SER A 531 19.40 30.75 -11.50
C SER A 531 20.09 29.42 -11.23
N SER A 532 21.41 29.41 -11.39
CA SER A 532 22.25 28.29 -10.98
C SER A 532 22.39 28.32 -9.45
N TYR A 533 21.80 27.36 -8.75
CA TYR A 533 22.03 27.19 -7.31
C TYR A 533 23.43 26.60 -7.09
N THR A 534 24.33 27.43 -6.56
CA THR A 534 25.68 27.04 -6.15
C THR A 534 25.69 26.70 -4.67
N ASP A 535 25.83 25.40 -4.35
CA ASP A 535 26.67 24.73 -3.33
C ASP A 535 26.95 25.37 -1.92
N GLU A 536 26.26 26.44 -1.52
CA GLU A 536 26.69 27.29 -0.39
C GLU A 536 25.71 27.29 0.80
N ALA A 537 24.54 26.67 0.65
CA ALA A 537 23.56 26.52 1.75
C ALA A 537 23.89 25.38 2.74
N CYS A 538 24.72 24.40 2.35
CA CYS A 538 25.03 23.20 3.14
C CYS A 538 26.26 23.31 4.07
N ARG A 539 26.59 24.52 4.56
CA ARG A 539 27.78 24.76 5.42
C ARG A 539 27.49 25.20 6.87
N SER A 540 26.22 25.40 7.26
CA SER A 540 25.88 25.91 8.61
C SER A 540 25.81 24.84 9.70
N CYS A 541 25.71 23.54 9.38
CA CYS A 541 25.72 22.43 10.35
C CYS A 541 27.13 22.06 10.87
N SER A 542 28.13 22.94 10.72
CA SER A 542 29.45 22.75 11.33
C SER A 542 29.45 23.13 12.81
N LYS A 543 29.67 22.12 13.67
CA LYS A 543 29.83 22.22 15.15
C LYS A 543 30.46 23.55 15.61
N SER A 544 29.70 24.38 16.30
CA SER A 544 30.21 25.59 16.97
C SER A 544 30.96 25.22 18.27
N VAL A 545 32.17 24.67 18.13
CA VAL A 545 33.10 24.54 19.27
C VAL A 545 33.68 25.93 19.55
N SER A 546 33.11 26.63 20.53
CA SER A 546 33.60 27.94 20.97
C SER A 546 34.97 27.79 21.65
N SER A 547 36.03 28.23 20.96
CA SER A 547 37.39 28.22 21.48
C SER A 547 37.62 29.32 22.52
N GLY A 548 37.30 29.02 23.78
CA GLY A 548 37.72 29.83 24.93
C GLY A 548 39.16 29.51 25.33
N ALA A 549 40.13 30.26 24.80
CA ALA A 549 41.54 30.11 25.18
C ALA A 549 41.91 31.09 26.31
N GLU A 550 42.15 30.57 27.52
CA GLU A 550 42.97 31.26 28.52
C GLU A 550 44.08 30.34 29.05
N HIS A 551 45.23 30.96 29.32
CA HIS A 551 46.47 30.30 29.71
C HIS A 551 46.39 29.70 31.14
N THR A 552 47.19 28.66 31.42
CA THR A 552 48.43 28.79 32.22
C THR A 552 48.96 27.46 32.79
N ARG A 553 50.23 27.13 32.44
CA ARG A 553 51.21 26.24 33.13
C ARG A 553 50.93 24.73 33.29
N VAL A 554 51.80 23.97 32.63
CA VAL A 554 52.26 22.63 33.06
C VAL A 554 53.26 22.76 34.21
N SER A 555 53.16 21.87 35.20
CA SER A 555 54.31 21.45 36.04
C SER A 555 54.04 20.06 36.64
N ALA A 556 55.10 19.25 36.82
CA ALA A 556 55.02 17.80 37.11
C ALA A 556 55.11 17.44 38.60
N VAL A 557 54.75 16.17 38.96
CA VAL A 557 55.14 15.32 40.13
C VAL A 557 54.25 14.03 40.05
N VAL A 558 54.69 12.76 40.05
CA VAL A 558 55.56 11.93 40.94
C VAL A 558 54.82 11.35 42.16
N VAL A 559 54.70 10.02 42.42
CA VAL A 559 54.96 8.75 41.67
C VAL A 559 54.38 7.53 42.46
N VAL A 560 54.36 6.29 41.90
CA VAL A 560 54.17 4.95 42.61
C VAL A 560 52.75 4.63 43.14
N ALA A 561 52.28 3.37 43.36
CA ALA A 561 52.44 2.04 42.72
C ALA A 561 51.46 1.01 43.40
N ALA A 562 51.35 -0.21 42.84
CA ALA A 562 50.95 -1.49 43.51
C ALA A 562 49.51 -1.63 44.08
N LEU A 563 48.94 -2.83 44.36
CA LEU A 563 48.91 -4.18 43.71
C LEU A 563 47.99 -5.11 44.56
N ILE A 564 47.37 -6.13 43.95
CA ILE A 564 46.84 -7.40 44.55
C ILE A 564 45.51 -7.36 45.37
N ALA A 565 44.49 -8.09 44.85
CA ALA A 565 43.73 -9.20 45.48
C ALA A 565 42.41 -9.41 44.70
N LEU A 566 42.25 -10.29 43.71
CA LEU A 566 42.25 -11.77 43.69
C LEU A 566 41.05 -12.43 44.42
N SER A 567 40.44 -13.43 43.76
CA SER A 567 39.27 -14.29 44.13
C SER A 567 37.93 -13.88 43.43
N MET A 568 37.12 -14.77 42.85
CA MET A 568 37.21 -16.24 42.64
C MET A 568 36.79 -16.68 41.22
N LEU A 569 37.40 -17.77 40.74
CA LEU A 569 36.79 -18.69 39.77
C LEU A 569 35.95 -19.72 40.54
N ALA A 570 34.68 -19.91 40.17
CA ALA A 570 33.91 -21.16 40.20
C ALA A 570 32.39 -20.91 40.17
N PHE A 571 31.77 -21.03 39.00
CA PHE A 571 30.68 -21.97 38.72
C PHE A 571 30.42 -22.04 37.20
#